data_AF-S7SQ86-F1
#
_entry.id   AF-S7SQ86-F1
#
_cell.length_a   1.000
_cell.length_b   1.000
_cell.length_c   1.000
_cell.angle_alpha   90.00
_cell.angle_beta   90.00
_cell.angle_gamma   90.00
#
_symmetry.space_group_name_H-M   'P 1'
#
loop_
_entity.id
_entity.type
_entity.pdbx_description
1 polymer ?
#
loop_
_entity_poly.entity_id
_entity_poly.type
_entity_poly.pdbx_seq_one_letter_code
_entity_poly.pdbx_strand_id
1 'polypeptide(L)'
;MKQRIITGVIAAALFLPIVIFGGFPFIIVTYILATIGLFELLRMKGMHPLSFVGAAGLIALWLLLVPARYGGEWLASGTAKFGVLAALAFLLLVGTVVTKNALSFDEAAFVVLAVVYVGVGFFCFGAVRLVGFVYFVYALFVIWATDIGAYFFGRAFGRRKLWPEISPKKNGGRRHRRHRFRGCCRRDLRVGGGAVWQFGGRAWRRAAAVGVRSARRFDRIGI
;
A
#
# COMPACT_ATOMS: atom_id res chain seq x y z
N MET A 1 -6.01 -23.15 6.67
CA MET A 1 -5.18 -23.49 5.49
C MET A 1 -6.03 -23.79 4.27
N LYS A 2 -7.08 -24.63 4.36
CA LYS A 2 -8.01 -24.93 3.25
C LYS A 2 -8.52 -23.68 2.51
N GLN A 3 -8.99 -22.66 3.23
CA GLN A 3 -9.50 -21.42 2.63
C GLN A 3 -8.48 -20.68 1.75
N ARG A 4 -7.19 -20.64 2.14
CA ARG A 4 -6.13 -19.98 1.35
C ARG A 4 -5.81 -20.73 0.07
N ILE A 5 -5.88 -22.06 0.11
CA ILE A 5 -5.65 -22.91 -1.07
C ILE A 5 -6.81 -22.75 -2.05
N ILE A 6 -8.06 -22.79 -1.55
CA ILE A 6 -9.26 -22.65 -2.37
C ILE A 6 -9.27 -21.29 -3.08
N THR A 7 -9.00 -20.19 -2.37
CA THR A 7 -8.95 -18.86 -3.00
C THR A 7 -7.86 -18.75 -4.06
N GLY A 8 -6.68 -19.35 -3.82
CA GLY A 8 -5.57 -19.34 -4.78
C GLY A 8 -5.89 -20.14 -6.04
N VAL A 9 -6.50 -21.31 -5.91
CA VAL A 9 -6.91 -22.15 -7.05
C VAL A 9 -8.00 -21.46 -7.86
N ILE A 10 -9.00 -20.84 -7.22
CA ILE A 10 -10.05 -20.10 -7.93
C ILE A 10 -9.45 -18.90 -8.68
N ALA A 11 -8.56 -18.15 -8.05
CA ALA A 11 -7.89 -17.02 -8.71
C ALA A 11 -7.07 -17.48 -9.92
N ALA A 12 -6.31 -18.57 -9.80
CA ALA A 12 -5.56 -19.15 -10.90
C ALA A 12 -6.49 -19.65 -12.03
N ALA A 13 -7.57 -20.35 -11.69
CA ALA A 13 -8.55 -20.86 -12.64
C ALA A 13 -9.28 -19.73 -13.41
N LEU A 14 -9.51 -18.58 -12.78
CA LEU A 14 -10.06 -17.40 -13.45
C LEU A 14 -9.00 -16.69 -14.30
N PHE A 15 -7.77 -16.59 -13.81
CA PHE A 15 -6.70 -15.83 -14.45
C PHE A 15 -6.10 -16.53 -15.68
N LEU A 16 -5.90 -17.84 -15.63
CA LEU A 16 -5.27 -18.61 -16.72
C LEU A 16 -6.02 -18.51 -18.06
N PRO A 17 -7.35 -18.72 -18.14
CA PRO A 17 -8.09 -18.58 -19.39
C PRO A 17 -7.92 -17.20 -20.01
N ILE A 18 -7.95 -16.15 -19.19
CA ILE A 18 -7.81 -14.76 -19.64
C ILE A 18 -6.42 -14.53 -20.26
N VAL A 19 -5.37 -15.11 -19.66
CA VAL A 19 -4.01 -15.06 -20.20
C VAL A 19 -3.90 -15.83 -21.52
N ILE A 20 -4.55 -17.00 -21.63
CA ILE A 20 -4.53 -17.84 -22.83
C ILE A 20 -5.22 -17.12 -23.99
N PHE A 21 -6.46 -16.67 -23.81
CA PHE A 21 -7.21 -15.94 -24.86
C PHE A 21 -6.57 -14.59 -25.20
N GLY A 22 -5.96 -13.91 -24.21
CA GLY A 22 -5.31 -12.63 -24.42
C GLY A 22 -6.30 -11.55 -24.88
N GLY A 23 -5.86 -10.67 -25.79
CA GLY A 23 -6.75 -9.72 -26.45
C GLY A 23 -7.31 -8.62 -25.54
N PHE A 24 -8.61 -8.33 -25.68
CA PHE A 24 -9.31 -7.30 -24.92
C PHE A 24 -9.58 -7.69 -23.45
N PRO A 25 -10.02 -8.94 -23.13
CA PRO A 25 -10.20 -9.38 -21.75
C PRO A 25 -8.94 -9.23 -20.88
N PHE A 26 -7.77 -9.56 -21.44
CA PHE A 26 -6.49 -9.40 -20.74
C PHE A 26 -6.16 -7.94 -20.41
N ILE A 27 -6.48 -7.02 -21.31
CA ILE A 27 -6.28 -5.58 -21.06
C ILE A 27 -7.16 -5.12 -19.92
N ILE A 28 -8.45 -5.46 -19.93
CA ILE A 28 -9.38 -5.07 -18.85
C ILE A 28 -8.85 -5.56 -17.50
N VAL A 29 -8.45 -6.83 -17.40
CA VAL A 29 -7.90 -7.37 -16.15
C VAL A 29 -6.62 -6.65 -15.73
N THR A 30 -5.73 -6.35 -16.68
CA THR A 30 -4.50 -5.59 -16.40
C THR A 30 -4.81 -4.21 -15.84
N TYR A 31 -5.78 -3.49 -16.41
CA TYR A 31 -6.23 -2.19 -15.91
C TYR A 31 -6.85 -2.27 -14.52
N ILE A 32 -7.68 -3.29 -14.26
CA ILE A 32 -8.30 -3.51 -12.95
C ILE A 32 -7.21 -3.78 -11.90
N LEU A 33 -6.28 -4.70 -12.18
CA LEU A 33 -5.19 -5.03 -11.26
C LEU A 33 -4.26 -3.84 -10.99
N ALA A 34 -3.93 -3.06 -12.02
CA ALA A 34 -3.14 -1.85 -11.87
C ALA A 34 -3.85 -0.80 -11.00
N THR A 35 -5.17 -0.63 -11.20
CA THR A 35 -5.99 0.31 -10.42
C THR A 35 -6.06 -0.12 -8.95
N ILE A 36 -6.28 -1.42 -8.69
CA ILE A 36 -6.26 -1.96 -7.33
C ILE A 36 -4.87 -1.75 -6.69
N GLY A 37 -3.79 -2.04 -7.42
CA GLY A 37 -2.43 -1.85 -6.94
C GLY A 37 -2.12 -0.40 -6.56
N LEU A 38 -2.51 0.56 -7.40
CA LEU A 38 -2.36 1.99 -7.09
C LEU A 38 -3.19 2.37 -5.84
N PHE A 39 -4.43 1.91 -5.74
CA PHE A 39 -5.30 2.23 -4.61
C PHE A 39 -4.78 1.67 -3.29
N GLU A 40 -4.22 0.47 -3.31
CA GLU A 40 -3.58 -0.13 -2.14
C GLU A 40 -2.35 0.67 -1.71
N LEU A 41 -1.49 1.08 -2.66
CA LEU A 41 -0.32 1.94 -2.39
C LEU A 41 -0.72 3.29 -1.78
N LEU A 42 -1.75 3.96 -2.33
CA LEU A 42 -2.24 5.22 -1.78
C LEU A 42 -2.82 5.05 -0.38
N ARG A 43 -3.57 3.97 -0.13
CA ARG A 43 -4.10 3.65 1.20
C ARG A 43 -3.01 3.35 2.21
N MET A 44 -1.92 2.70 1.81
CA MET A 44 -0.77 2.47 2.70
C MET A 44 -0.10 3.79 3.14
N LYS A 45 -0.13 4.81 2.28
CA LYS A 45 0.34 6.16 2.63
C LYS A 45 -0.67 6.95 3.48
N GLY A 46 -1.88 6.45 3.67
CA GLY A 46 -2.97 7.14 4.36
C GLY A 46 -3.74 8.13 3.47
N MET A 47 -3.54 8.10 2.16
CA MET A 47 -4.21 8.97 1.21
C MET A 47 -5.53 8.36 0.73
N HIS A 48 -6.54 9.21 0.53
CA HIS A 48 -7.79 8.77 -0.08
C HIS A 48 -7.58 8.54 -1.59
N PRO A 49 -7.85 7.35 -2.14
CA PRO A 49 -7.56 7.05 -3.55
C PRO A 49 -8.34 7.92 -4.56
N LEU A 50 -9.53 8.39 -4.17
CA LEU A 50 -10.38 9.28 -4.98
C LEU A 50 -10.20 10.76 -4.61
N SER A 51 -9.10 11.12 -3.95
CA SER A 51 -8.72 12.54 -3.81
C SER A 51 -8.33 13.12 -5.17
N PHE A 52 -8.26 14.45 -5.30
CA PHE A 52 -7.79 15.12 -6.52
C PHE A 52 -6.43 14.57 -6.99
N VAL A 53 -5.51 14.35 -6.05
CA VAL A 53 -4.16 13.80 -6.30
C VAL A 53 -4.22 12.35 -6.76
N GLY A 54 -5.04 11.53 -6.09
CA GLY A 54 -5.23 10.12 -6.45
C GLY A 54 -5.91 9.94 -7.81
N ALA A 55 -6.88 10.80 -8.14
CA ALA A 55 -7.55 10.83 -9.43
C ALA A 55 -6.58 11.24 -10.56
N ALA A 56 -5.76 12.26 -10.34
CA ALA A 56 -4.70 12.64 -11.28
C ALA A 56 -3.72 11.48 -11.53
N GLY A 57 -3.30 10.78 -10.46
CA GLY A 57 -2.48 9.58 -10.57
C GLY A 57 -3.15 8.44 -11.32
N LEU A 58 -4.45 8.22 -11.10
CA LEU A 58 -5.23 7.19 -11.80
C LEU A 58 -5.35 7.47 -13.31
N ILE A 59 -5.60 8.72 -13.69
CA ILE A 59 -5.66 9.14 -15.09
C ILE A 59 -4.30 8.92 -15.77
N ALA A 60 -3.21 9.36 -15.12
CA ALA A 60 -1.86 9.15 -15.63
C ALA A 60 -1.51 7.66 -15.76
N LEU A 61 -1.91 6.84 -14.79
CA LEU A 61 -1.75 5.38 -14.85
C LEU A 61 -2.46 4.81 -16.09
N TRP A 62 -3.73 5.16 -16.31
CA TRP A 62 -4.51 4.64 -17.44
C TRP A 62 -3.95 5.07 -18.80
N LEU A 63 -3.47 6.32 -18.91
CA LEU A 63 -2.78 6.82 -20.09
C LEU A 63 -1.47 6.05 -20.35
N LEU A 64 -0.73 5.71 -19.30
CA LEU A 64 0.51 4.95 -19.43
C LEU A 64 0.26 3.52 -19.92
N LEU A 65 -0.83 2.90 -19.46
CA LEU A 65 -1.21 1.53 -19.81
C LEU A 65 -1.79 1.38 -21.23
N VAL A 66 -2.06 2.49 -21.94
CA VAL A 66 -2.67 2.40 -23.29
C VAL A 66 -1.74 1.59 -24.21
N PRO A 67 -2.23 0.46 -24.77
CA PRO A 67 -1.45 -0.36 -25.68
C PRO A 67 -1.19 0.37 -27.00
N ALA A 68 -0.01 0.14 -27.58
CA ALA A 68 0.41 0.77 -28.84
C ALA A 68 -0.61 0.61 -29.98
N ARG A 69 -1.31 -0.53 -30.03
CA ARG A 69 -2.33 -0.84 -31.04
C ARG A 69 -3.59 0.04 -30.98
N TYR A 70 -3.85 0.72 -29.86
CA TYR A 70 -5.06 1.54 -29.66
C TYR A 70 -4.77 3.03 -29.41
N GLY A 71 -3.53 3.38 -29.05
CA GLY A 71 -3.17 4.75 -28.69
C GLY A 71 -2.85 5.69 -29.85
N GLY A 72 -2.88 5.18 -31.10
CA GLY A 72 -2.25 5.87 -32.22
C GLY A 72 -0.72 5.89 -32.10
N GLU A 73 -0.02 6.25 -33.18
CA GLU A 73 1.45 6.24 -33.22
C GLU A 73 2.08 7.14 -32.15
N TRP A 74 1.40 8.23 -31.79
CA TRP A 74 1.89 9.17 -30.80
C TRP A 74 1.88 8.61 -29.37
N LEU A 75 0.75 8.07 -28.88
CA LEU A 75 0.65 7.58 -27.49
C LEU A 75 1.35 6.23 -27.28
N ALA A 76 1.63 5.51 -28.38
CA ALA A 76 2.44 4.30 -28.39
C ALA A 76 3.93 4.57 -28.12
N SER A 77 4.41 5.79 -28.43
CA SER A 77 5.82 6.14 -28.30
C SER A 77 6.27 6.23 -26.84
N GLY A 78 7.53 5.84 -26.57
CA GLY A 78 8.13 6.00 -25.25
C GLY A 78 8.17 7.47 -24.80
N THR A 79 8.37 8.39 -25.73
CA THR A 79 8.39 9.84 -25.48
C THR A 79 7.05 10.36 -24.98
N ALA A 80 5.92 9.92 -25.55
CA ALA A 80 4.60 10.31 -25.06
C ALA A 80 4.35 9.79 -23.63
N LYS A 81 4.79 8.57 -23.32
CA LYS A 81 4.68 7.99 -21.97
C LYS A 81 5.50 8.76 -20.94
N PHE A 82 6.72 9.17 -21.29
CA PHE A 82 7.50 10.10 -20.46
C PHE A 82 6.80 11.46 -20.32
N GLY A 83 6.18 11.96 -21.39
CA GLY A 83 5.37 13.18 -21.37
C GLY A 83 4.21 13.10 -20.37
N VAL A 84 3.50 11.98 -20.30
CA VAL A 84 2.42 11.76 -19.31
C VAL A 84 2.95 11.84 -17.88
N LEU A 85 4.09 11.20 -17.59
CA LEU A 85 4.71 11.23 -16.27
C LEU A 85 5.21 12.64 -15.91
N ALA A 86 5.83 13.34 -16.86
CA ALA A 86 6.27 14.71 -16.69
C ALA A 86 5.09 15.66 -16.45
N ALA A 87 4.00 15.49 -17.21
CA ALA A 87 2.78 16.28 -17.05
C ALA A 87 2.11 16.02 -15.69
N LEU A 88 2.06 14.77 -15.23
CA LEU A 88 1.59 14.44 -13.88
C LEU A 88 2.44 15.13 -12.81
N ALA A 89 3.77 15.01 -12.90
CA ALA A 89 4.67 15.63 -11.94
C ALA A 89 4.49 17.16 -11.92
N PHE A 90 4.44 17.80 -13.09
CA PHE A 90 4.20 19.22 -13.20
C PHE A 90 2.84 19.64 -12.63
N LEU A 91 1.76 18.92 -12.96
CA LEU A 91 0.41 19.18 -12.45
C LEU A 91 0.37 19.12 -10.91
N LEU A 92 1.02 18.11 -10.32
CA LEU A 92 1.04 17.95 -8.86
C LEU A 92 1.90 19.02 -8.18
N LEU A 93 3.02 19.45 -8.79
CA LEU A 93 3.85 20.56 -8.29
C LEU A 93 3.12 21.91 -8.38
N VAL A 94 2.37 22.16 -9.45
CA VAL A 94 1.47 23.34 -9.50
C VAL A 94 0.42 23.22 -8.41
N GLY A 95 -0.12 22.02 -8.19
CA GLY A 95 -1.04 21.72 -7.10
C GLY A 95 -0.51 22.07 -5.71
N THR A 96 0.77 21.79 -5.40
CA THR A 96 1.37 22.17 -4.11
C THR A 96 1.35 23.70 -3.91
N VAL A 97 1.65 24.46 -4.96
CA VAL A 97 1.70 25.94 -4.89
C VAL A 97 0.31 26.55 -4.80
N VAL A 98 -0.62 26.13 -5.67
CA VAL A 98 -1.99 26.68 -5.73
C VAL A 98 -2.77 26.39 -4.45
N THR A 99 -2.58 25.22 -3.85
CA THR A 99 -3.25 24.84 -2.60
C THR A 99 -2.61 25.44 -1.35
N LYS A 100 -1.65 26.35 -1.49
CA LYS A 100 -0.89 26.96 -0.38
C LYS A 100 -0.27 25.88 0.52
N ASN A 101 0.31 24.83 -0.07
CA ASN A 101 0.89 23.67 0.61
C ASN A 101 -0.09 22.82 1.43
N ALA A 102 -1.40 22.89 1.18
CA ALA A 102 -2.33 21.89 1.71
C ALA A 102 -2.05 20.49 1.11
N LEU A 103 -1.58 20.45 -0.14
CA LEU A 103 -0.96 19.29 -0.76
C LEU A 103 0.54 19.34 -0.49
N SER A 104 1.07 18.34 0.21
CA SER A 104 2.48 18.30 0.55
C SER A 104 3.33 17.78 -0.61
N PHE A 105 4.57 18.26 -0.72
CA PHE A 105 5.52 17.77 -1.71
C PHE A 105 5.76 16.26 -1.59
N ASP A 106 5.76 15.73 -0.36
CA ASP A 106 5.87 14.29 -0.09
C ASP A 106 4.71 13.49 -0.71
N GLU A 107 3.48 13.97 -0.60
CA GLU A 107 2.31 13.33 -1.23
C GLU A 107 2.38 13.39 -2.76
N ALA A 108 2.79 14.52 -3.33
CA ALA A 108 2.98 14.65 -4.78
C ALA A 108 4.04 13.65 -5.28
N ALA A 109 5.21 13.62 -4.63
CA ALA A 109 6.30 12.72 -4.99
C ALA A 109 5.90 11.25 -4.83
N PHE A 110 5.16 10.91 -3.77
CA PHE A 110 4.66 9.55 -3.54
C PHE A 110 3.72 9.11 -4.67
N VAL A 111 2.79 9.96 -5.10
CA VAL A 111 1.85 9.63 -6.19
C VAL A 111 2.58 9.42 -7.50
N VAL A 112 3.52 10.30 -7.86
CA VAL A 112 4.34 10.12 -9.07
C VAL A 112 5.11 8.79 -9.00
N LEU A 113 5.76 8.50 -7.88
CA LEU A 113 6.51 7.26 -7.71
C LEU A 113 5.61 6.02 -7.76
N ALA A 114 4.43 6.07 -7.15
CA ALA A 114 3.47 4.98 -7.19
C ALA A 114 2.96 4.70 -8.62
N VAL A 115 2.69 5.76 -9.40
CA VAL A 115 2.29 5.63 -10.81
C VAL A 115 3.44 5.10 -11.66
N VAL A 116 4.67 5.55 -11.45
CA VAL A 116 5.84 5.00 -12.15
C VAL A 116 6.00 3.51 -11.81
N TYR A 117 5.96 3.16 -10.53
CA TYR A 117 6.18 1.79 -10.07
C TYR A 117 5.12 0.82 -10.60
N VAL A 118 3.83 1.13 -10.37
CA VAL A 118 2.72 0.28 -10.82
C VAL A 118 2.56 0.34 -12.33
N GLY A 119 2.58 1.55 -12.89
CA GLY A 119 2.27 1.79 -14.28
C GLY A 119 3.31 1.21 -15.23
N VAL A 120 4.61 1.41 -14.97
CA VAL A 120 5.67 0.80 -15.80
C VAL A 120 5.64 -0.72 -15.64
N GLY A 121 5.44 -1.23 -14.43
CA GLY A 121 5.33 -2.68 -14.18
C GLY A 121 4.21 -3.34 -15.00
N PHE A 122 2.99 -2.79 -14.95
CA PHE A 122 1.85 -3.32 -15.71
C PHE A 122 1.93 -3.02 -17.21
N PHE A 123 2.60 -1.94 -17.62
CA PHE A 123 2.91 -1.70 -19.02
C PHE A 123 3.83 -2.79 -19.57
N CYS A 124 4.93 -3.10 -18.88
CA CYS A 124 5.84 -4.19 -19.27
C CYS A 124 5.13 -5.55 -19.25
N PHE A 125 4.26 -5.79 -18.26
CA PHE A 125 3.44 -7.00 -18.18
C PHE A 125 2.58 -7.20 -19.43
N GLY A 126 1.92 -6.13 -19.90
CA GLY A 126 1.18 -6.14 -21.15
C GLY A 126 2.06 -6.29 -22.38
N ALA A 127 3.20 -5.59 -22.41
CA ALA A 127 4.15 -5.64 -23.52
C ALA A 127 4.71 -7.06 -23.76
N VAL A 128 5.12 -7.77 -22.69
CA VAL A 128 5.61 -9.15 -22.81
C VAL A 128 4.53 -10.09 -23.37
N ARG A 129 3.26 -9.88 -23.00
CA ARG A 129 2.15 -10.68 -23.55
C ARG A 129 1.93 -10.46 -25.05
N LEU A 130 2.25 -9.27 -25.56
CA LEU A 130 2.21 -8.95 -26.99
C LEU A 130 3.38 -9.55 -27.75
N VAL A 131 4.57 -9.63 -27.15
CA VAL A 131 5.76 -10.27 -27.75
C VAL A 131 5.53 -11.77 -27.94
N GLY A 132 4.94 -12.45 -26.95
CA GLY A 132 4.56 -13.84 -27.10
C GLY A 132 4.03 -14.48 -25.83
N PHE A 133 3.09 -15.40 -25.99
CA PHE A 133 2.52 -16.16 -24.87
C PHE A 133 3.58 -16.96 -24.11
N VAL A 134 4.54 -17.58 -24.81
CA VAL A 134 5.61 -18.39 -24.20
C VAL A 134 6.48 -17.54 -23.27
N TYR A 135 6.89 -16.34 -23.71
CA TYR A 135 7.70 -15.43 -22.89
C TYR A 135 6.94 -14.94 -21.65
N PHE A 136 5.64 -14.69 -21.79
CA PHE A 136 4.79 -14.29 -20.68
C PHE A 136 4.67 -15.39 -19.62
N VAL A 137 4.40 -16.64 -20.04
CA VAL A 137 4.34 -17.80 -19.13
C VAL A 137 5.71 -18.06 -18.50
N TYR A 138 6.79 -17.92 -19.28
CA TYR A 138 8.15 -18.05 -18.76
C TYR A 138 8.45 -17.01 -17.66
N ALA A 139 8.09 -15.74 -17.87
CA ALA A 139 8.26 -14.69 -16.87
C ALA A 139 7.48 -15.01 -15.57
N LEU A 140 6.22 -15.46 -15.68
CA LEU A 140 5.43 -15.89 -14.53
C LEU A 140 6.06 -17.09 -13.81
N PHE A 141 6.54 -18.07 -14.57
CA PHE A 141 7.22 -19.24 -14.02
C PHE A 141 8.48 -18.84 -13.25
N VAL A 142 9.31 -17.94 -13.80
CA VAL A 142 10.51 -17.44 -13.12
C VAL A 142 10.14 -16.73 -11.82
N ILE A 143 9.13 -15.85 -11.82
CA ILE A 143 8.68 -15.15 -10.61
C ILE A 143 8.25 -16.16 -9.54
N TRP A 144 7.38 -17.11 -9.88
CA TRP A 144 6.92 -18.13 -8.92
C TRP A 144 8.05 -19.05 -8.47
N ALA A 145 8.92 -19.48 -9.38
CA ALA A 145 10.07 -20.32 -9.06
C ALA A 145 11.04 -19.59 -8.12
N THR A 146 11.28 -18.29 -8.32
CA THR A 146 12.13 -17.49 -7.43
C THR A 146 11.53 -17.29 -6.05
N ASP A 147 10.21 -17.09 -5.94
CA ASP A 147 9.52 -17.00 -4.64
C ASP A 147 9.57 -18.34 -3.87
N ILE A 148 9.28 -19.44 -4.56
CA ILE A 148 9.35 -20.79 -4.01
C ILE A 148 10.79 -21.12 -3.61
N GLY A 149 11.75 -20.82 -4.49
CA GLY A 149 13.18 -20.97 -4.25
C GLY A 149 13.62 -20.19 -3.03
N ALA A 150 13.29 -18.90 -2.93
CA ALA A 150 13.62 -18.07 -1.78
C ALA A 150 13.09 -18.63 -0.47
N TYR A 151 11.89 -19.22 -0.48
CA TYR A 151 11.34 -19.90 0.70
C TYR A 151 12.15 -21.16 1.08
N PHE A 152 12.45 -22.03 0.11
CA PHE A 152 13.20 -23.27 0.37
C PHE A 152 14.65 -23.00 0.75
N PHE A 153 15.37 -22.17 0.00
CA PHE A 153 16.74 -21.76 0.31
C PHE A 153 16.81 -20.98 1.63
N GLY A 154 15.85 -20.08 1.88
CA GLY A 154 15.75 -19.36 3.15
C GLY A 154 15.51 -20.28 4.35
N ARG A 155 14.71 -21.35 4.18
CA ARG A 155 14.46 -22.35 5.23
C ARG A 155 15.65 -23.30 5.44
N ALA A 156 16.33 -23.71 4.37
CA ALA A 156 17.44 -24.66 4.42
C ALA A 156 18.77 -24.02 4.87
N PHE A 157 19.06 -22.79 4.41
CA PHE A 157 20.35 -22.13 4.62
C PHE A 157 20.28 -20.87 5.49
N GLY A 158 19.08 -20.32 5.74
CA GLY A 158 18.94 -19.07 6.49
C GLY A 158 19.27 -19.24 7.97
N ARG A 159 20.52 -18.97 8.36
CA ARG A 159 20.97 -18.91 9.77
C ARG A 159 20.97 -17.49 10.36
N ARG A 160 20.84 -16.44 9.53
CA ARG A 160 20.87 -15.02 9.93
C ARG A 160 19.81 -14.20 9.18
N LYS A 161 19.04 -13.38 9.90
CA LYS A 161 18.05 -12.48 9.28
C LYS A 161 18.78 -11.43 8.45
N LEU A 162 18.36 -11.23 7.20
CA LEU A 162 18.96 -10.25 6.29
C LEU A 162 18.80 -8.81 6.80
N TRP A 163 17.62 -8.46 7.33
CA TRP A 163 17.35 -7.12 7.82
C TRP A 163 16.26 -7.13 8.92
N PRO A 164 16.63 -7.19 10.21
CA PRO A 164 15.68 -7.38 11.30
C PRO A 164 14.78 -6.17 11.59
N GLU A 165 15.20 -4.95 11.21
CA GLU A 165 14.50 -3.70 11.49
C GLU A 165 13.30 -3.44 10.54
N ILE A 166 13.43 -3.83 9.26
CA ILE A 166 12.40 -3.56 8.23
C ILE A 166 11.44 -4.74 8.07
N SER A 167 11.89 -5.98 8.31
CA SER A 167 11.03 -7.17 8.18
C SER A 167 11.38 -8.26 9.22
N PRO A 168 10.69 -8.28 10.38
CA PRO A 168 11.02 -9.20 11.47
C PRO A 168 10.77 -10.68 11.15
N LYS A 169 10.01 -10.98 10.07
CA LYS A 169 9.60 -12.32 9.63
C LYS A 169 10.36 -12.85 8.39
N LYS A 170 11.29 -12.09 7.79
CA LYS A 170 12.13 -12.64 6.71
C LYS A 170 13.22 -13.52 7.33
N ASN A 171 12.94 -14.82 7.39
CA ASN A 171 13.70 -15.79 8.17
C ASN A 171 15.10 -16.01 7.57
N GLY A 172 16.13 -15.57 8.28
CA GLY A 172 17.14 -16.52 8.72
C GLY A 172 16.72 -16.98 10.11
N GLY A 173 16.56 -18.28 10.29
CA GLY A 173 15.96 -18.91 11.45
C GLY A 173 16.64 -18.52 12.77
N ARG A 174 15.85 -17.98 13.68
CA ARG A 174 15.76 -18.42 15.09
C ARG A 174 14.60 -17.69 15.76
N ARG A 175 13.76 -18.49 16.42
CA ARG A 175 12.66 -18.07 17.26
C ARG A 175 13.24 -17.49 18.55
N HIS A 176 13.69 -16.24 18.54
CA HIS A 176 14.08 -15.58 19.78
C HIS A 176 12.82 -15.15 20.53
N ARG A 177 12.51 -15.88 21.61
CA ARG A 177 11.66 -15.38 22.69
C ARG A 177 12.29 -14.10 23.28
N ARG A 178 11.42 -13.26 23.86
CA ARG A 178 11.68 -12.07 24.73
C ARG A 178 11.75 -10.75 23.94
N HIS A 179 11.17 -9.62 24.37
CA HIS A 179 10.47 -9.25 25.60
C HIS A 179 9.42 -8.16 25.30
N ARG A 180 8.43 -8.10 26.19
CA ARG A 180 7.34 -7.12 26.30
C ARG A 180 7.81 -5.67 26.16
N PHE A 181 7.44 -4.98 25.08
CA PHE A 181 7.42 -3.50 25.04
C PHE A 181 6.02 -3.02 25.45
N ARG A 182 5.85 -2.80 26.76
CA ARG A 182 4.86 -1.85 27.28
C ARG A 182 5.56 -0.49 27.34
N GLY A 183 4.92 0.54 26.82
CA GLY A 183 5.23 1.93 27.15
C GLY A 183 5.99 2.70 26.09
N CYS A 184 5.27 3.27 25.12
CA CYS A 184 5.72 4.48 24.44
C CYS A 184 4.53 5.27 23.86
N CYS A 185 3.45 5.40 24.63
CA CYS A 185 2.42 6.39 24.34
C CYS A 185 1.75 6.85 25.65
N ARG A 186 2.54 7.56 26.46
CA ARG A 186 2.02 8.50 27.46
C ARG A 186 2.49 9.87 26.99
N ARG A 187 1.67 10.55 26.18
CA ARG A 187 1.75 12.00 26.05
C ARG A 187 0.77 12.56 27.07
N ASP A 188 1.31 12.93 28.22
CA ASP A 188 0.73 13.94 29.08
C ASP A 188 0.76 15.27 28.32
N LEU A 189 -0.41 15.74 27.91
CA LEU A 189 -0.66 17.14 27.57
C LEU A 189 -1.96 17.54 28.26
N ARG A 190 -1.82 18.01 29.50
CA ARG A 190 -2.80 18.90 30.12
C ARG A 190 -2.63 20.27 29.47
N VAL A 191 -3.59 20.67 28.65
CA VAL A 191 -3.93 22.09 28.45
C VAL A 191 -5.45 22.15 28.56
N GLY A 192 -5.92 22.97 29.50
CA GLY A 192 -7.34 23.16 29.79
C GLY A 192 -8.09 23.92 28.70
N GLY A 193 -9.42 23.90 28.81
CA GLY A 193 -10.31 24.76 28.03
C GLY A 193 -11.40 23.94 27.36
N GLY A 194 -12.63 24.08 27.85
CA GLY A 194 -13.77 23.23 27.53
C GLY A 194 -14.15 23.13 26.05
N ALA A 195 -14.63 21.93 25.67
CA ALA A 195 -15.72 21.77 24.72
C ALA A 195 -16.38 20.41 24.95
N VAL A 196 -17.65 20.52 25.33
CA VAL A 196 -18.67 19.47 25.44
C VAL A 196 -18.71 18.61 24.18
N TRP A 197 -18.76 17.28 24.33
CA TRP A 197 -19.63 16.38 23.54
C TRP A 197 -19.86 15.08 24.33
N GLN A 198 -21.03 15.00 24.96
CA GLN A 198 -21.63 13.75 25.44
C GLN A 198 -22.00 12.89 24.23
N PHE A 199 -21.76 11.58 24.28
CA PHE A 199 -22.73 10.54 23.89
C PHE A 199 -22.19 9.14 24.23
N GLY A 200 -23.02 8.30 24.87
CA GLY A 200 -22.79 6.85 24.95
C GLY A 200 -22.69 6.26 26.35
N GLY A 201 -23.78 6.33 27.11
CA GLY A 201 -23.91 5.63 28.39
C GLY A 201 -23.85 4.10 28.25
N ARG A 202 -23.03 3.47 29.10
CA ARG A 202 -23.20 2.11 29.67
C ARG A 202 -22.02 1.61 30.53
N ALA A 203 -20.97 2.41 30.73
CA ALA A 203 -19.76 1.95 31.45
C ALA A 203 -19.55 2.52 32.88
N TRP A 204 -20.46 3.35 33.41
CA TRP A 204 -20.18 4.15 34.63
C TRP A 204 -20.80 3.65 35.94
N ARG A 205 -21.49 2.51 36.00
CA ARG A 205 -22.07 1.99 37.26
C ARG A 205 -21.13 1.09 38.09
N ARG A 206 -19.86 0.91 37.73
CA ARG A 206 -18.90 0.07 38.50
C ARG A 206 -17.74 0.81 39.17
N ALA A 207 -17.61 2.13 39.01
CA ALA A 207 -16.50 2.90 39.59
C ALA A 207 -16.85 3.69 40.88
N ALA A 208 -18.11 3.69 41.31
CA ALA A 208 -18.58 4.52 42.43
C ALA A 208 -18.52 3.86 43.83
N ALA A 209 -17.84 2.71 43.99
CA ALA A 209 -17.85 1.95 45.25
C ALA A 209 -16.48 1.77 45.94
N VAL A 210 -15.41 2.41 45.46
CA VAL A 210 -14.03 2.18 46.00
C VAL A 210 -13.32 3.46 46.50
N GLY A 211 -13.96 4.63 46.42
CA GLY A 211 -13.32 5.91 46.76
C GLY A 211 -13.57 6.47 48.17
N VAL A 212 -14.36 5.81 49.03
CA VAL A 212 -14.67 6.28 50.38
C VAL A 212 -13.73 5.63 51.39
N ARG A 213 -12.44 6.02 51.38
CA ARG A 213 -11.47 5.65 52.44
C ARG A 213 -10.12 6.38 52.34
N SER A 214 -10.11 7.71 52.27
CA SER A 214 -8.86 8.47 52.57
C SER A 214 -9.10 9.93 53.01
N ALA A 215 -10.29 10.26 53.50
CA ALA A 215 -10.47 11.45 54.33
C ALA A 215 -9.95 11.14 55.74
N ARG A 216 -8.67 11.44 56.00
CA ARG A 216 -8.04 11.72 57.31
C ARG A 216 -6.50 11.66 57.19
N ARG A 217 -5.88 12.77 56.79
CA ARG A 217 -4.54 13.23 57.22
C ARG A 217 -4.12 14.38 56.31
N PHE A 218 -3.50 15.38 56.91
CA PHE A 218 -3.00 16.63 56.30
C PHE A 218 -4.00 17.81 56.31
N ASP A 219 -4.56 18.05 57.49
CA ASP A 219 -4.67 19.40 58.04
C ASP A 219 -3.84 19.42 59.33
N ARG A 220 -2.69 20.13 59.33
CA ARG A 220 -2.09 20.82 60.49
C ARG A 220 -0.66 21.31 60.20
N ILE A 221 -0.51 22.64 60.37
CA ILE A 221 0.71 23.40 60.74
C ILE A 221 1.64 23.67 59.54
N GLY A 222 2.00 24.90 59.15
CA GLY A 222 2.04 26.17 59.86
C GLY A 222 3.51 26.55 60.12
N ILE A 223 3.96 27.66 59.51
CA ILE A 223 5.34 28.17 59.35
C ILE A 223 6.05 27.64 58.09
#